data_AF-A0A428TKP0-F1
#
_entry.id   AF-A0A428TKP0-F1
#
_cell.length_a   1.000
_cell.length_b   1.000
_cell.length_c   1.000
_cell.angle_alpha   90.00
_cell.angle_beta   90.00
_cell.angle_gamma   90.00
#
_symmetry.space_group_name_H-M   'P 1'
#
loop_
_entity.id
_entity.type
_entity.pdbx_description
1 polymer ?
#
loop_
_entity_poly.entity_id
_entity_poly.type
_entity_poly.pdbx_seq_one_letter_code
_entity_poly.pdbx_strand_id
1 'polypeptide(L)'
;MSFGYAIGDVIAVLGLIERVAIELRNYKDAPSHFQQLRVELDLVHSTLKHVLRLEPESEEERRTLDQVRAIVCHCSQPLQAMADKMRCKEGSLGHFRTTRSLASIGTRLHWSMVAQSDVDAFRKTIMSEMAAINILLSVQQLTRVKQLASQSRSIGTSQALAVERHASAIADHVTSILSIASRTQSTVEVLAANTAVQAETSSRQAKSLDRNLKAMKTNIDDLSRKTGKTSAMIHRYAKRLFRLMQDIKEMCIL
;
A
#
# COMPACT_ATOMS: atom_id res chain seq x y z
N MET A 1 -34.69 -9.80 24.23
CA MET A 1 -35.72 -10.62 23.54
C MET A 1 -35.67 -10.22 22.07
N SER A 2 -35.18 -11.09 21.19
CA SER A 2 -35.12 -10.84 19.74
C SER A 2 -36.13 -11.77 19.08
N PHE A 3 -37.36 -11.29 18.91
CA PHE A 3 -38.14 -11.74 17.76
C PHE A 3 -37.49 -11.03 16.58
N GLY A 4 -36.55 -11.71 15.92
CA GLY A 4 -35.85 -11.15 14.76
C GLY A 4 -36.88 -10.92 13.66
N TYR A 5 -37.14 -9.66 13.33
CA TYR A 5 -37.96 -9.30 12.18
C TYR A 5 -37.35 -9.96 10.95
N ALA A 6 -38.11 -10.87 10.33
CA ALA A 6 -37.61 -11.67 9.24
C ALA A 6 -37.59 -10.83 7.96
N ILE A 7 -36.69 -11.17 7.05
CA ILE A 7 -36.71 -10.62 5.67
C ILE A 7 -38.09 -10.87 5.03
N GLY A 8 -38.77 -11.96 5.40
CA GLY A 8 -40.13 -12.27 4.98
C GLY A 8 -41.15 -11.19 5.36
N ASP A 9 -41.03 -10.56 6.52
CA ASP A 9 -41.95 -9.51 6.98
C ASP A 9 -41.80 -8.25 6.13
N VAL A 10 -40.56 -7.89 5.78
CA VAL A 10 -40.27 -6.76 4.86
C VAL A 10 -40.80 -7.03 3.46
N ILE A 11 -40.69 -8.27 2.97
CA ILE A 11 -41.27 -8.67 1.68
C ILE A 11 -42.80 -8.57 1.71
N ALA A 12 -43.44 -8.97 2.82
CA ALA A 12 -44.88 -8.83 2.98
C ALA A 12 -45.31 -7.36 2.93
N VAL A 13 -44.58 -6.48 3.62
CA VAL A 13 -44.82 -5.02 3.59
C VAL A 13 -44.64 -4.45 2.18
N LEU A 14 -43.60 -4.86 1.45
CA LEU A 14 -43.42 -4.49 0.03
C LEU A 14 -44.62 -4.92 -0.83
N GLY A 15 -45.14 -6.13 -0.63
CA GLY A 15 -46.34 -6.61 -1.32
C GLY A 15 -47.60 -5.80 -0.98
N LEU A 16 -47.74 -5.33 0.25
CA LEU A 16 -48.83 -4.42 0.64
C LEU A 16 -48.69 -3.04 -0.02
N ILE A 17 -47.48 -2.48 -0.08
CA ILE A 17 -47.22 -1.22 -0.78
C ILE A 17 -47.57 -1.34 -2.26
N GLU A 18 -47.12 -2.41 -2.92
CA GLU A 18 -47.39 -2.64 -4.35
C GLU A 18 -48.89 -2.82 -4.61
N ARG A 19 -49.61 -3.52 -3.73
CA ARG A 19 -51.07 -3.64 -3.81
C ARG A 19 -51.76 -2.28 -3.74
N VAL A 20 -51.42 -1.45 -2.74
CA VAL A 20 -51.99 -0.09 -2.60
C VAL A 20 -51.64 0.77 -3.81
N ALA A 21 -50.40 0.71 -4.31
CA ALA A 21 -49.96 1.44 -5.48
C ALA A 21 -50.71 1.04 -6.76
N ILE A 22 -51.00 -0.26 -6.95
CA ILE A 22 -51.81 -0.77 -8.07
C ILE A 22 -53.24 -0.23 -8.00
N GLU A 23 -53.87 -0.28 -6.83
CA GLU A 23 -55.23 0.26 -6.65
C GLU A 23 -55.29 1.76 -6.96
N LEU A 24 -54.31 2.53 -6.50
CA LEU A 24 -54.19 3.96 -6.82
C LEU A 24 -53.97 4.20 -8.32
N ARG A 25 -53.23 3.32 -9.02
CA ARG A 25 -52.99 3.42 -10.46
C ARG A 25 -54.25 3.12 -11.28
N ASN A 26 -55.13 2.28 -10.77
CA ASN A 26 -56.41 1.96 -11.41
C ASN A 26 -57.43 3.09 -11.31
N TYR A 27 -57.20 4.10 -10.46
CA TYR A 27 -58.07 5.26 -10.32
C TYR A 27 -57.78 6.32 -11.39
N LYS A 28 -58.58 6.32 -12.46
CA LYS A 28 -58.56 7.36 -13.51
C LYS A 28 -59.03 8.69 -12.93
N ASP A 29 -58.29 9.77 -13.20
CA ASP A 29 -58.52 11.13 -12.69
C ASP A 29 -58.48 11.26 -11.16
N ALA A 30 -57.54 10.56 -10.52
CA ALA A 30 -57.34 10.63 -9.07
C ALA A 30 -57.05 12.08 -8.61
N PRO A 31 -57.71 12.54 -7.52
CA PRO A 31 -57.38 13.80 -6.84
C PRO A 31 -55.89 13.91 -6.48
N SER A 32 -55.40 15.15 -6.38
CA SER A 32 -53.98 15.45 -6.16
C SER A 32 -53.35 14.74 -4.94
N HIS A 33 -54.11 14.57 -3.85
CA HIS A 33 -53.62 13.88 -2.65
C HIS A 33 -53.33 12.38 -2.89
N PHE A 34 -54.11 11.70 -3.73
CA PHE A 34 -53.85 10.31 -4.14
C PHE A 34 -52.68 10.21 -5.12
N GLN A 35 -52.50 11.21 -5.99
CA GLN A 35 -51.34 11.28 -6.88
C GLN A 35 -50.04 11.46 -6.10
N GLN A 36 -50.04 12.36 -5.11
CA GLN A 36 -48.90 12.55 -4.20
C GLN A 36 -48.60 11.28 -3.41
N LEU A 37 -49.64 10.64 -2.87
CA LEU A 37 -49.49 9.37 -2.16
C LEU A 37 -48.83 8.30 -3.02
N ARG A 38 -49.19 8.22 -4.31
CA ARG A 38 -48.56 7.27 -5.25
C ARG A 38 -47.06 7.50 -5.39
N VAL A 39 -46.65 8.76 -5.57
CA VAL A 39 -45.22 9.12 -5.69
C VAL A 39 -44.46 8.76 -4.41
N GLU A 40 -45.05 9.02 -3.25
CA GLU A 40 -44.47 8.68 -1.95
C GLU A 40 -44.35 7.17 -1.74
N LEU A 41 -45.36 6.39 -2.15
CA LEU A 41 -45.31 4.92 -2.09
C LEU A 41 -44.26 4.34 -3.04
N ASP A 42 -44.11 4.89 -4.25
CA ASP A 42 -43.06 4.49 -5.19
C ASP A 42 -41.67 4.74 -4.61
N LEU A 43 -41.47 5.90 -3.95
CA LEU A 43 -40.23 6.23 -3.25
C LEU A 43 -39.93 5.21 -2.14
N VAL A 44 -40.88 4.99 -1.24
CA VAL A 44 -40.73 4.04 -0.12
C VAL A 44 -40.42 2.65 -0.64
N HIS A 45 -41.18 2.17 -1.62
CA HIS A 45 -40.97 0.87 -2.24
C HIS A 45 -39.56 0.73 -2.83
N SER A 46 -39.06 1.76 -3.52
CA SER A 46 -37.70 1.75 -4.09
C SER A 46 -36.61 1.68 -3.02
N THR A 47 -36.77 2.41 -1.92
CA THR A 47 -35.82 2.41 -0.81
C THR A 47 -35.85 1.08 -0.06
N LEU A 48 -37.02 0.53 0.22
CA LEU A 48 -37.14 -0.77 0.87
C LEU A 48 -36.53 -1.90 0.02
N LYS A 49 -36.68 -1.85 -1.31
CA LYS A 49 -35.96 -2.74 -2.22
C LYS A 49 -34.45 -2.59 -2.13
N HIS A 50 -33.95 -1.36 -1.95
CA HIS A 50 -32.52 -1.12 -1.74
C HIS A 50 -32.05 -1.71 -0.40
N VAL A 51 -32.80 -1.49 0.69
CA VAL A 51 -32.52 -2.05 2.01
C VAL A 51 -32.42 -3.58 1.97
N LEU A 52 -33.28 -4.26 1.22
CA LEU A 52 -33.22 -5.71 1.06
C LEU A 52 -31.96 -6.23 0.36
N ARG A 53 -31.30 -5.38 -0.44
CA ARG A 53 -30.06 -5.73 -1.15
C ARG A 53 -28.81 -5.42 -0.32
N LEU A 54 -28.95 -4.73 0.81
CA LEU A 54 -27.82 -4.42 1.68
C LEU A 54 -27.41 -5.68 2.44
N GLU A 55 -26.17 -6.11 2.20
CA GLU A 55 -25.52 -7.16 2.98
C GLU A 55 -24.68 -6.50 4.09
N PRO A 56 -24.89 -6.88 5.36
CA PRO A 56 -24.09 -6.33 6.46
C PRO A 56 -22.68 -6.93 6.44
N GLU A 57 -21.66 -6.07 6.47
CA GLU A 57 -20.26 -6.50 6.57
C GLU A 57 -19.79 -6.66 8.03
N SER A 58 -20.53 -6.08 8.98
CA SER A 58 -20.23 -6.14 10.41
C SER A 58 -21.48 -6.37 11.27
N GLU A 59 -21.28 -6.80 12.52
CA GLU A 59 -22.36 -6.99 13.48
C GLU A 59 -23.10 -5.69 13.82
N GLU A 60 -22.44 -4.53 13.75
CA GLU A 60 -23.06 -3.23 13.95
C GLU A 60 -24.00 -2.85 12.78
N GLU A 61 -23.56 -3.13 11.56
CA GLU A 61 -24.38 -2.96 10.36
C GLU A 61 -25.58 -3.91 10.38
N ARG A 62 -25.36 -5.15 10.82
CA ARG A 62 -26.42 -6.14 11.00
C ARG A 62 -27.49 -5.65 11.98
N ARG A 63 -27.08 -5.11 13.13
CA ARG A 63 -28.01 -4.51 14.11
C ARG A 63 -28.77 -3.33 13.54
N THR A 64 -28.11 -2.48 12.75
CA THR A 64 -28.77 -1.33 12.10
C THR A 64 -29.80 -1.80 11.08
N LEU A 65 -29.46 -2.81 10.27
CA LEU A 65 -30.42 -3.42 9.34
C LEU A 65 -31.59 -4.09 10.07
N ASP A 66 -31.36 -4.74 11.21
CA ASP A 66 -32.44 -5.31 12.02
C ASP A 66 -33.36 -4.23 12.61
N GLN A 67 -32.82 -3.08 13.01
CA GLN A 67 -33.61 -1.91 13.41
C GLN A 67 -34.41 -1.33 12.24
N VAL A 68 -33.81 -1.23 11.05
CA VAL A 68 -34.52 -0.82 9.83
C VAL A 68 -35.67 -1.80 9.54
N ARG A 69 -35.45 -3.11 9.62
CA ARG A 69 -36.50 -4.13 9.44
C ARG A 69 -37.63 -3.97 10.45
N ALA A 70 -37.32 -3.69 11.71
CA ALA A 70 -38.31 -3.40 12.75
C ALA A 70 -39.19 -2.20 12.39
N ILE A 71 -38.56 -1.10 11.97
CA ILE A 71 -39.25 0.12 11.52
C ILE A 71 -40.17 -0.17 10.33
N VAL A 72 -39.68 -0.93 9.35
CA VAL A 72 -40.49 -1.31 8.19
C VAL A 72 -41.72 -2.12 8.59
N CYS A 73 -41.62 -2.96 9.61
CA CYS A 73 -42.76 -3.73 10.11
C CYS A 73 -43.84 -2.82 10.74
N HIS A 74 -43.49 -1.64 11.25
CA HIS A 74 -44.48 -0.66 11.72
C HIS A 74 -45.33 -0.10 10.57
N CYS A 75 -44.83 -0.11 9.33
CA CYS A 75 -45.63 0.28 8.16
C CYS A 75 -46.73 -0.75 7.83
N SER A 76 -46.63 -1.99 8.30
CA SER A 76 -47.57 -3.07 7.96
C SER A 76 -49.01 -2.74 8.36
N GLN A 77 -49.23 -2.31 9.61
CA GLN A 77 -50.56 -1.97 10.12
C GLN A 77 -51.23 -0.82 9.34
N PRO A 78 -50.61 0.36 9.14
CA PRO A 78 -51.22 1.45 8.39
C PRO A 78 -51.43 1.08 6.92
N LEU A 79 -50.53 0.28 6.31
CA LEU A 79 -50.70 -0.22 4.95
C LEU A 79 -51.88 -1.18 4.83
N GLN A 80 -52.02 -2.11 5.77
CA GLN A 80 -53.12 -3.07 5.81
C GLN A 80 -54.45 -2.33 6.05
N ALA A 81 -54.49 -1.37 6.98
CA ALA A 81 -55.68 -0.56 7.23
C ALA A 81 -56.09 0.26 5.99
N MET A 82 -55.12 0.82 5.26
CA MET A 82 -55.38 1.53 4.01
C MET A 82 -55.86 0.57 2.92
N ALA A 83 -55.21 -0.59 2.76
CA ALA A 83 -55.61 -1.62 1.81
C ALA A 83 -57.02 -2.17 2.10
N ASP A 84 -57.38 -2.33 3.38
CA ASP A 84 -58.70 -2.79 3.81
C ASP A 84 -59.76 -1.71 3.58
N LYS A 85 -59.48 -0.44 3.89
CA LYS A 85 -60.34 0.69 3.53
C LYS A 85 -60.55 0.79 2.01
N MET A 86 -59.51 0.52 1.23
CA MET A 86 -59.53 0.40 -0.24
C MET A 86 -60.09 -0.94 -0.75
N ARG A 87 -60.46 -1.88 0.12
CA ARG A 87 -61.03 -3.19 -0.25
C ARG A 87 -62.46 -3.36 0.25
N CYS A 88 -62.94 -2.52 1.16
CA CYS A 88 -64.33 -2.46 1.61
C CYS A 88 -65.28 -2.16 0.43
N LYS A 89 -65.47 -3.18 -0.39
CA LYS A 89 -66.36 -3.27 -1.54
C LYS A 89 -67.62 -4.01 -1.09
N GLU A 90 -68.74 -3.50 -1.56
CA GLU A 90 -69.88 -4.30 -2.05
C GLU A 90 -70.75 -5.07 -1.05
N GLY A 91 -70.38 -5.29 0.22
CA GLY A 91 -71.25 -5.97 1.19
C GLY A 91 -72.54 -5.19 1.54
N SER A 92 -72.46 -3.84 1.51
CA SER A 92 -73.58 -2.94 1.84
C SER A 92 -74.41 -2.50 0.63
N LEU A 93 -73.96 -2.77 -0.59
CA LEU A 93 -74.67 -2.42 -1.82
C LEU A 93 -75.39 -3.66 -2.36
N GLY A 94 -76.32 -4.16 -1.54
CA GLY A 94 -77.21 -5.24 -1.92
C GLY A 94 -77.94 -4.96 -3.24
N HIS A 95 -77.98 -5.99 -4.08
CA HIS A 95 -79.03 -6.20 -5.09
C HIS A 95 -79.04 -5.39 -6.40
N PHE A 96 -78.08 -4.51 -6.70
CA PHE A 96 -78.05 -3.81 -8.01
C PHE A 96 -76.99 -4.38 -8.96
N ARG A 97 -77.26 -5.58 -9.50
CA ARG A 97 -76.49 -6.18 -10.60
C ARG A 97 -77.16 -5.92 -11.94
N THR A 98 -77.06 -4.70 -12.46
CA THR A 98 -77.34 -4.47 -13.89
C THR A 98 -76.50 -3.31 -14.42
N THR A 99 -76.01 -3.52 -15.64
CA THR A 99 -75.37 -2.57 -16.58
C THR A 99 -73.95 -2.05 -16.34
N ARG A 100 -73.17 -2.15 -17.43
CA ARG A 100 -71.72 -1.92 -17.65
C ARG A 100 -71.20 -0.50 -17.28
N SER A 101 -72.05 0.39 -16.74
CA SER A 101 -71.72 1.77 -16.37
C SER A 101 -71.60 2.02 -14.86
N LEU A 102 -72.04 1.08 -14.00
CA LEU A 102 -71.90 1.21 -12.54
C LEU A 102 -70.50 0.85 -12.04
N ALA A 103 -69.66 0.20 -12.84
CA ALA A 103 -68.29 -0.10 -12.45
C ALA A 103 -67.51 1.20 -12.18
N SER A 104 -67.61 2.21 -13.05
CA SER A 104 -66.92 3.49 -12.87
C SER A 104 -67.52 4.36 -11.76
N ILE A 105 -68.83 4.26 -11.52
CA ILE A 105 -69.52 4.96 -10.42
C ILE A 105 -69.19 4.30 -9.08
N GLY A 106 -69.20 2.97 -9.02
CA GLY A 106 -68.81 2.18 -7.85
C GLY A 106 -67.35 2.40 -7.48
N THR A 107 -66.43 2.47 -8.44
CA THR A 107 -65.03 2.86 -8.19
C THR A 107 -64.93 4.29 -7.67
N ARG A 108 -65.71 5.25 -8.20
CA ARG A 108 -65.69 6.65 -7.74
C ARG A 108 -66.28 6.83 -6.33
N LEU A 109 -67.35 6.10 -6.00
CA LEU A 109 -67.96 6.08 -4.66
C LEU A 109 -67.06 5.37 -3.65
N HIS A 110 -66.37 4.31 -4.07
CA HIS A 110 -65.38 3.59 -3.28
C HIS A 110 -64.22 4.50 -2.83
N TRP A 111 -63.66 5.30 -3.73
CA TRP A 111 -62.62 6.26 -3.38
C TRP A 111 -63.14 7.44 -2.55
N SER A 112 -64.44 7.73 -2.60
CA SER A 112 -65.05 8.77 -1.74
C SER A 112 -65.19 8.37 -0.28
N MET A 113 -65.09 7.07 0.06
CA MET A 113 -65.08 6.59 1.45
C MET A 113 -63.72 6.77 2.13
N VAL A 114 -62.64 6.95 1.36
CA VAL A 114 -61.32 7.26 1.90
C VAL A 114 -61.21 8.78 2.02
N ALA A 115 -61.36 9.29 3.24
CA ALA A 115 -61.27 10.72 3.48
C ALA A 115 -59.85 11.23 3.23
N GLN A 116 -59.70 12.49 2.83
CA GLN A 116 -58.38 13.13 2.69
C GLN A 116 -57.58 13.05 4.01
N SER A 117 -58.25 13.17 5.16
CA SER A 117 -57.62 13.02 6.48
C SER A 117 -57.03 11.63 6.72
N ASP A 118 -57.62 10.57 6.15
CA ASP A 118 -57.09 9.21 6.24
C ASP A 118 -55.81 9.08 5.39
N VAL A 119 -55.82 9.67 4.21
CA VAL A 119 -54.65 9.72 3.33
C VAL A 119 -53.53 10.53 3.98
N ASP A 120 -53.82 11.69 4.55
CA ASP A 120 -52.82 12.54 5.20
C ASP A 120 -52.22 11.89 6.45
N ALA A 121 -53.04 11.21 7.26
CA ALA A 121 -52.56 10.44 8.42
C ALA A 121 -51.65 9.27 7.99
N PHE A 122 -52.04 8.57 6.92
CA PHE A 122 -51.24 7.49 6.35
C PHE A 122 -49.89 8.00 5.81
N ARG A 123 -49.91 9.06 5.01
CA ARG A 123 -48.70 9.71 4.47
C ARG A 123 -47.76 10.14 5.58
N LYS A 124 -48.27 10.82 6.61
CA LYS A 124 -47.48 11.27 7.75
C LYS A 124 -46.76 10.10 8.43
N THR A 125 -47.44 8.97 8.60
CA THR A 125 -46.86 7.77 9.21
C THR A 125 -45.77 7.19 8.32
N ILE A 126 -46.09 6.89 7.06
CA ILE A 126 -45.14 6.26 6.13
C ILE A 126 -43.90 7.15 5.87
N MET A 127 -44.09 8.46 5.71
CA MET A 127 -42.99 9.40 5.52
C MET A 127 -42.14 9.56 6.78
N SER A 128 -42.73 9.50 7.97
CA SER A 128 -41.98 9.51 9.24
C SER A 128 -41.09 8.28 9.37
N GLU A 129 -41.63 7.08 9.11
CA GLU A 129 -40.84 5.84 9.16
C GLU A 129 -39.75 5.83 8.08
N MET A 130 -40.05 6.34 6.88
CA MET A 130 -39.08 6.49 5.81
C MET A 130 -37.94 7.47 6.17
N ALA A 131 -38.26 8.58 6.84
CA ALA A 131 -37.25 9.50 7.34
C ALA A 131 -36.36 8.84 8.41
N ALA A 132 -36.94 8.05 9.32
CA ALA A 132 -36.18 7.30 10.31
C ALA A 132 -35.22 6.29 9.68
N ILE A 133 -35.67 5.54 8.67
CA ILE A 133 -34.83 4.61 7.89
C ILE A 133 -33.66 5.36 7.24
N ASN A 134 -33.93 6.47 6.56
CA ASN A 134 -32.88 7.27 5.90
C ASN A 134 -31.85 7.81 6.90
N ILE A 135 -32.28 8.27 8.07
CA ILE A 135 -31.38 8.75 9.13
C ILE A 135 -30.49 7.61 9.63
N LEU A 136 -31.05 6.44 9.94
CA LEU A 136 -30.27 5.29 10.42
C LEU A 136 -29.21 4.85 9.40
N LEU A 137 -29.61 4.74 8.13
CA LEU A 137 -28.68 4.38 7.05
C LEU A 137 -27.59 5.45 6.86
N SER A 138 -27.95 6.75 6.95
CA SER A 138 -26.99 7.85 6.84
C SER A 138 -25.98 7.86 8.00
N VAL A 139 -26.44 7.60 9.22
CA VAL A 139 -25.56 7.49 10.40
C VAL A 139 -24.60 6.32 10.24
N GLN A 140 -25.07 5.17 9.76
CA GLN A 140 -24.23 4.00 9.48
C GLN A 140 -23.16 4.31 8.41
N GLN A 141 -23.53 4.98 7.32
CA GLN A 141 -22.59 5.42 6.27
C GLN A 141 -21.54 6.39 6.83
N LEU A 142 -21.96 7.37 7.64
CA LEU A 142 -21.04 8.32 8.26
C LEU A 142 -20.06 7.64 9.22
N THR A 143 -20.51 6.66 9.99
CA THR A 143 -19.65 5.87 10.88
C THR A 143 -18.60 5.09 10.08
N ARG A 144 -18.99 4.43 8.98
CA ARG A 144 -18.05 3.76 8.07
C ARG A 144 -17.00 4.72 7.51
N VAL A 145 -17.41 5.88 7.03
CA VAL A 145 -16.49 6.90 6.50
C VAL A 145 -15.51 7.37 7.58
N LYS A 146 -15.98 7.59 8.81
CA LYS A 146 -15.12 7.96 9.95
C LYS A 146 -14.11 6.87 10.29
N GLN A 147 -14.52 5.60 10.25
CA GLN A 147 -13.64 4.46 10.51
C GLN A 147 -12.58 4.31 9.42
N LEU A 148 -12.96 4.46 8.14
CA LEU A 148 -12.01 4.45 7.03
C LEU A 148 -11.00 5.61 7.15
N ALA A 149 -11.47 6.80 7.54
CA ALA A 149 -10.62 7.97 7.75
C ALA A 149 -9.67 7.82 8.97
N SER A 150 -10.07 7.10 10.02
CA SER A 150 -9.16 6.81 11.15
C SER A 150 -8.12 5.75 10.78
N GLN A 151 -8.53 4.70 10.07
CA GLN A 151 -7.61 3.67 9.54
C GLN A 151 -6.56 4.29 8.62
N SER A 152 -6.98 5.11 7.65
CA SER A 152 -6.06 5.83 6.75
C SER A 152 -5.03 6.68 7.51
N ARG A 153 -5.45 7.42 8.55
CA ARG A 153 -4.53 8.18 9.41
C ARG A 153 -3.55 7.30 10.19
N SER A 154 -4.01 6.16 10.71
CA SER A 154 -3.12 5.20 11.41
C SER A 154 -2.07 4.57 10.48
N ILE A 155 -2.43 4.31 9.22
CA ILE A 155 -1.51 3.82 8.20
C ILE A 155 -0.48 4.90 7.86
N GLY A 156 -0.92 6.14 7.62
CA GLY A 156 -0.03 7.26 7.32
C GLY A 156 0.98 7.54 8.45
N THR A 157 0.54 7.50 9.70
CA THR A 157 1.43 7.66 10.88
C THR A 157 2.43 6.50 11.02
N SER A 158 1.99 5.26 10.78
CA SER A 158 2.88 4.09 10.82
C SER A 158 3.93 4.14 9.70
N GLN A 159 3.54 4.57 8.49
CA GLN A 159 4.46 4.78 7.38
C GLN A 159 5.46 5.90 7.68
N ALA A 160 5.01 7.02 8.24
CA ALA A 160 5.90 8.11 8.64
C ALA A 160 6.96 7.65 9.66
N LEU A 161 6.56 6.88 10.67
CA LEU A 161 7.47 6.28 11.64
C LEU A 161 8.47 5.30 11.00
N ALA A 162 8.03 4.51 10.01
CA ALA A 162 8.93 3.62 9.28
C ALA A 162 9.96 4.40 8.46
N VAL A 163 9.53 5.47 7.77
CA VAL A 163 10.42 6.36 7.01
C VAL A 163 11.43 7.03 7.94
N GLU A 164 11.02 7.50 9.11
CA GLU A 164 11.91 8.11 10.10
C GLU A 164 12.98 7.12 10.59
N ARG A 165 12.60 5.87 10.89
CA ARG A 165 13.56 4.81 11.26
C ARG A 165 14.54 4.47 10.14
N HIS A 166 14.06 4.46 8.89
CA HIS A 166 14.94 4.24 7.75
C HIS A 166 15.91 5.42 7.57
N ALA A 167 15.43 6.66 7.73
CA ALA A 167 16.26 7.85 7.64
C ALA A 167 17.35 7.87 8.73
N SER A 168 17.02 7.48 9.96
CA SER A 168 18.01 7.38 11.04
C SER A 168 19.07 6.30 10.76
N ALA A 169 18.65 5.12 10.29
CA ALA A 169 19.58 4.06 9.91
C ALA A 169 20.51 4.48 8.76
N ILE A 170 19.98 5.20 7.76
CA ILE A 170 20.79 5.75 6.66
C ILE A 170 21.81 6.76 7.21
N ALA A 171 21.40 7.66 8.11
CA ALA A 171 22.31 8.61 8.73
C ALA A 171 23.46 7.89 9.47
N ASP A 172 23.16 6.85 10.26
CA ASP A 172 24.16 6.05 10.97
C ASP A 172 25.13 5.35 9.99
N HIS A 173 24.60 4.81 8.88
CA HIS A 173 25.42 4.22 7.83
C HIS A 173 26.32 5.26 7.16
N VAL A 174 25.83 6.46 6.87
CA VAL A 174 26.62 7.56 6.30
C VAL A 174 27.74 7.97 7.26
N THR A 175 27.46 8.09 8.56
CA THR A 175 28.49 8.39 9.57
C THR A 175 29.56 7.29 9.63
N SER A 176 29.14 6.02 9.57
CA SER A 176 30.07 4.87 9.56
C SER A 176 30.96 4.89 8.31
N ILE A 177 30.37 5.09 7.12
CA ILE A 177 31.12 5.19 5.86
C ILE A 177 32.12 6.35 5.91
N LEU A 178 31.69 7.52 6.39
CA LEU A 178 32.57 8.68 6.52
C LEU A 178 33.77 8.37 7.42
N SER A 179 33.55 7.70 8.56
CA SER A 179 34.63 7.30 9.46
C SER A 179 35.63 6.33 8.81
N ILE A 180 35.13 5.37 8.02
CA ILE A 180 35.97 4.43 7.27
C ILE A 180 36.76 5.18 6.20
N ALA A 181 36.13 6.09 5.46
CA ALA A 181 36.78 6.90 4.45
C ALA A 181 37.89 7.76 5.05
N SER A 182 37.64 8.44 6.16
CA SER A 182 38.66 9.24 6.87
C SER A 182 39.83 8.38 7.35
N ARG A 183 39.56 7.20 7.91
CA ARG A 183 40.63 6.29 8.35
C ARG A 183 41.45 5.78 7.15
N THR A 184 40.78 5.46 6.04
CA THR A 184 41.45 5.00 4.82
C THR A 184 42.35 6.09 4.24
N GLN A 185 41.86 7.35 4.18
CA GLN A 185 42.65 8.49 3.73
C GLN A 185 43.93 8.66 4.57
N SER A 186 43.80 8.60 5.90
CA SER A 186 44.96 8.67 6.80
C SER A 186 45.95 7.51 6.55
N THR A 187 45.47 6.28 6.34
CA THR A 187 46.37 5.16 6.04
C THR A 187 47.08 5.31 4.70
N VAL A 188 46.44 5.89 3.69
CA VAL A 188 47.07 6.16 2.38
C VAL A 188 48.17 7.21 2.51
N GLU A 189 47.95 8.27 3.28
CA GLU A 189 48.97 9.30 3.55
C GLU A 189 50.19 8.71 4.25
N VAL A 190 49.98 7.86 5.26
CA VAL A 190 51.07 7.15 5.96
C VAL A 190 51.81 6.20 5.01
N LEU A 191 51.09 5.46 4.17
CA LEU A 191 51.72 4.55 3.20
C LEU A 191 52.56 5.32 2.18
N ALA A 192 52.06 6.45 1.69
CA ALA A 192 52.78 7.31 0.74
C ALA A 192 54.08 7.85 1.36
N ALA A 193 54.02 8.33 2.61
CA ALA A 193 55.19 8.79 3.35
C ALA A 193 56.22 7.67 3.55
N ASN A 194 55.79 6.48 3.97
CA ASN A 194 56.67 5.33 4.16
C ASN A 194 57.32 4.87 2.84
N THR A 195 56.56 4.88 1.73
CA THR A 195 57.07 4.51 0.41
C THR A 195 58.12 5.51 -0.08
N ALA A 196 57.93 6.81 0.16
CA ALA A 196 58.91 7.84 -0.15
C ALA A 196 60.21 7.66 0.66
N VAL A 197 60.09 7.41 1.96
CA VAL A 197 61.24 7.12 2.82
C VAL A 197 61.97 5.85 2.35
N GLN A 198 61.23 4.79 2.01
CA GLN A 198 61.82 3.53 1.53
C GLN A 198 62.54 3.68 0.19
N ALA A 199 62.00 4.49 -0.72
CA ALA A 199 62.65 4.80 -1.99
C ALA A 199 63.97 5.55 -1.77
N GLU A 200 64.01 6.51 -0.83
CA GLU A 200 65.24 7.19 -0.45
C GLU A 200 66.29 6.25 0.15
N THR A 201 65.93 5.40 1.12
CA THR A 201 66.87 4.44 1.71
C THR A 201 67.40 3.47 0.68
N SER A 202 66.53 2.94 -0.19
CA SER A 202 66.94 2.03 -1.28
C SER A 202 67.89 2.70 -2.26
N SER A 203 67.62 3.96 -2.63
CA SER A 203 68.50 4.78 -3.48
C SER A 203 69.86 5.03 -2.82
N ARG A 204 69.89 5.36 -1.52
CA ARG A 204 71.14 5.52 -0.75
C ARG A 204 71.94 4.23 -0.71
N GLN A 205 71.27 3.09 -0.46
CA GLN A 205 71.90 1.78 -0.42
C GLN A 205 72.49 1.40 -1.79
N ALA A 206 71.74 1.60 -2.88
CA ALA A 206 72.22 1.35 -4.24
C ALA A 206 73.45 2.22 -4.58
N LYS A 207 73.42 3.53 -4.24
CA LYS A 207 74.57 4.43 -4.41
C LYS A 207 75.79 4.00 -3.60
N SER A 208 75.59 3.50 -2.38
CA SER A 208 76.69 2.96 -1.57
C SER A 208 77.28 1.70 -2.18
N LEU A 209 76.43 0.82 -2.72
CA LEU A 209 76.84 -0.44 -3.32
C LEU A 209 77.63 -0.20 -4.63
N ASP A 210 77.19 0.75 -5.46
CA ASP A 210 77.93 1.18 -6.65
C ASP A 210 79.32 1.72 -6.30
N ARG A 211 79.44 2.55 -5.25
CA ARG A 211 80.75 3.03 -4.77
C ARG A 211 81.65 1.88 -4.33
N ASN A 212 81.10 0.93 -3.57
CA ASN A 212 81.86 -0.22 -3.09
C ASN A 212 82.32 -1.11 -4.26
N LEU A 213 81.45 -1.34 -5.26
CA LEU A 213 81.81 -2.09 -6.47
C LEU A 213 82.89 -1.38 -7.28
N LYS A 214 82.82 -0.05 -7.43
CA LYS A 214 83.87 0.75 -8.08
C LYS A 214 85.21 0.63 -7.34
N ALA A 215 85.21 0.74 -6.02
CA ALA A 215 86.41 0.57 -5.20
C ALA A 215 87.00 -0.85 -5.33
N MET A 216 86.13 -1.86 -5.35
CA MET A 216 86.56 -3.24 -5.57
C MET A 216 87.16 -3.44 -6.96
N LYS A 217 86.55 -2.87 -8.00
CA LYS A 217 87.09 -2.90 -9.37
C LYS A 217 88.47 -2.27 -9.44
N THR A 218 88.67 -1.08 -8.84
CA THR A 218 89.98 -0.43 -8.82
C THR A 218 91.03 -1.27 -8.10
N ASN A 219 90.65 -1.95 -7.02
CA ASN A 219 91.55 -2.86 -6.30
C ASN A 219 91.91 -4.10 -7.13
N ILE A 220 90.94 -4.67 -7.86
CA ILE A 220 91.18 -5.79 -8.78
C ILE A 220 92.11 -5.37 -9.93
N ASP A 221 91.92 -4.19 -10.50
CA ASP A 221 92.77 -3.66 -11.58
C ASP A 221 94.21 -3.39 -11.10
N ASP A 222 94.40 -2.95 -9.85
CA ASP A 222 95.73 -2.82 -9.24
C ASP A 222 96.39 -4.18 -9.00
N LEU A 223 95.63 -5.14 -8.45
CA LEU A 223 96.11 -6.50 -8.23
C LEU A 223 96.53 -7.17 -9.55
N SER A 224 95.69 -7.06 -10.59
CA SER A 224 95.99 -7.60 -11.93
C SER A 224 97.26 -7.01 -12.52
N ARG A 225 97.47 -5.69 -12.39
CA ARG A 225 98.71 -5.02 -12.82
C ARG A 225 99.92 -5.50 -12.02
N LYS A 226 99.81 -5.66 -10.71
CA LYS A 226 100.89 -6.19 -9.87
C LYS A 226 101.25 -7.62 -10.29
N THR A 227 100.26 -8.50 -10.45
CA THR A 227 100.46 -9.87 -10.90
C THR A 227 101.10 -9.92 -12.29
N GLY A 228 100.68 -9.06 -13.22
CA GLY A 228 101.30 -8.94 -14.54
C GLY A 228 102.77 -8.51 -14.47
N LYS A 229 103.11 -7.54 -13.62
CA LYS A 229 104.51 -7.13 -13.38
C LYS A 229 105.35 -8.25 -12.78
N THR A 230 104.83 -8.97 -11.79
CA THR A 230 105.51 -10.10 -11.15
C THR A 230 105.73 -11.24 -12.15
N SER A 231 104.70 -11.58 -12.94
CA SER A 231 104.80 -12.58 -14.01
C SER A 231 105.85 -12.22 -15.05
N ALA A 232 105.89 -10.95 -15.51
CA ALA A 232 106.91 -10.48 -16.43
C ALA A 232 108.33 -10.51 -15.83
N MET A 233 108.45 -10.32 -14.51
CA MET A 233 109.72 -10.42 -13.80
C MET A 233 110.17 -11.88 -13.68
N ILE A 234 109.28 -12.79 -13.30
CA ILE A 234 109.52 -14.24 -13.27
C ILE A 234 109.94 -14.73 -14.66
N HIS A 235 109.22 -14.32 -15.72
CA HIS A 235 109.57 -14.67 -17.09
C HIS A 235 110.97 -14.18 -17.49
N ARG A 236 111.38 -12.97 -17.06
CA ARG A 236 112.74 -12.46 -17.25
C ARG A 236 113.79 -13.29 -16.51
N TYR A 237 113.54 -13.66 -15.25
CA TYR A 237 114.45 -14.52 -14.49
C TYR A 237 114.55 -15.91 -15.12
N ALA A 238 113.44 -16.53 -15.50
CA ALA A 238 113.42 -17.82 -16.19
C ALA A 238 114.20 -17.78 -17.51
N LYS A 239 114.02 -16.73 -18.32
CA LYS A 239 114.78 -16.53 -19.57
C LYS A 239 116.28 -16.32 -19.34
N ARG A 240 116.65 -15.72 -18.21
CA ARG A 240 118.06 -15.53 -17.83
C ARG A 240 118.68 -16.84 -17.34
N LEU A 241 117.93 -17.62 -16.55
CA LEU A 241 118.32 -18.95 -16.12
C LEU A 241 118.49 -19.91 -17.32
N PHE A 242 117.56 -19.86 -18.28
CA PHE A 242 117.63 -20.66 -19.50
C PHE A 242 118.87 -20.33 -20.34
N ARG A 243 119.22 -19.04 -20.47
CA ARG A 243 120.47 -18.62 -21.11
C ARG A 243 121.71 -19.13 -20.36
N LEU A 244 121.75 -18.98 -19.04
CA LEU A 244 122.86 -19.52 -18.23
C LEU A 244 122.99 -21.05 -18.37
N MET A 245 121.88 -21.79 -18.40
CA MET A 245 121.90 -23.23 -18.64
C MET A 245 122.41 -23.58 -20.04
N GLN A 246 122.10 -22.76 -21.05
CA GLN A 246 122.59 -22.93 -22.41
C GLN A 246 124.10 -22.62 -22.51
N ASP A 247 124.59 -21.58 -21.84
CA ASP A 247 126.01 -21.23 -21.77
C ASP A 247 126.84 -22.31 -21.05
N ILE A 248 126.30 -22.92 -19.98
CA ILE A 248 126.92 -24.08 -19.31
C ILE A 248 126.96 -25.30 -20.24
N LYS A 249 125.91 -25.52 -21.03
CA LYS A 249 125.87 -26.62 -22.00
C LYS A 249 126.92 -26.46 -23.11
N GLU A 250 127.17 -25.23 -23.58
CA GLU A 250 128.23 -24.92 -24.55
C GLU A 250 129.63 -25.12 -23.96
N MET A 251 129.84 -24.88 -22.67
CA MET A 251 131.13 -25.16 -21.99
C MET A 251 131.42 -26.66 -21.75
N CYS A 252 130.42 -27.53 -21.81
CA CYS A 252 130.58 -28.97 -21.59
C CYS A 252 130.79 -29.78 -22.88
N ILE A 253 130.93 -29.13 -24.04
CA ILE A 253 131.29 -29.78 -25.31
C ILE A 253 132.71 -29.32 -25.67
N LEU A 254 133.69 -29.90 -25.00
CA LEU A 254 135.11 -29.86 -25.32
C LEU A 254 135.59 -31.30 -25.44
#